data_AF-A0A7J3Q986-F1
#
_entry.id   AF-A0A7J3Q986-F1
#
_cell.length_a   1.000
_cell.length_b   1.000
_cell.length_c   1.000
_cell.angle_alpha   90.00
_cell.angle_beta   90.00
_cell.angle_gamma   90.00
#
_symmetry.space_group_name_H-M   'P 1'
#
loop_
_entity.id
_entity.type
_entity.pdbx_description
1 polymer ?
#
loop_
_entity_poly.entity_id
_entity_poly.type
_entity_poly.pdbx_seq_one_letter_code
_entity_poly.pdbx_strand_id
1 'polypeptide(L)'
;MEGSRIVIACLISALLVVAALLSAVAIGSDVHLYLYGATWCPHCRSLDQFLTQAYPGSYSFCKIDLYEVCKNNLDSIRSFFASKGVSSEYLGYIPQTYVTKDGKYLIAVVVGAVTDVQFWQNITARSPQEKVVFIVPPNVYEIKMSFQEQQELVALITKYTVTTTAPPSSQQIVKPQLIIPIALIAIGVLVIAYSIFRRRK
;
A
#
# COMPACT_ATOMS: atom_id res chain seq x y z
N MET A 1 29.26 37.97 22.37
CA MET A 1 29.09 36.52 22.11
C MET A 1 27.62 36.11 21.89
N GLU A 2 26.63 36.94 22.26
CA GLU A 2 25.19 36.73 21.98
C GLU A 2 24.84 36.33 20.53
N GLY A 3 25.40 37.03 19.54
CA GLY A 3 24.96 36.89 18.14
C GLY A 3 25.18 35.49 17.53
N SER A 4 26.17 34.74 18.02
CA SER A 4 26.45 33.40 17.51
C SER A 4 25.43 32.36 17.97
N ARG A 5 24.78 32.58 19.13
CA ARG A 5 23.79 31.66 19.70
C ARG A 5 22.47 31.68 18.94
N ILE A 6 22.08 32.85 18.43
CA ILE A 6 20.82 33.05 17.69
C ILE A 6 20.88 32.37 16.31
N VAL A 7 22.03 32.44 15.62
CA VAL A 7 22.22 31.82 14.31
C VAL A 7 22.20 30.29 14.40
N ILE A 8 22.84 29.72 15.42
CA ILE A 8 22.84 28.28 15.67
C ILE A 8 21.43 27.79 15.98
N ALA A 9 20.65 28.51 16.80
CA ALA A 9 19.27 28.16 17.09
C ALA A 9 18.37 28.14 15.83
N CYS A 10 18.53 29.12 14.93
CA CYS A 10 17.76 29.17 13.68
C CYS A 10 18.10 28.01 12.74
N LEU A 11 19.39 27.65 12.62
CA LEU A 11 19.83 26.53 11.80
C LEU A 11 19.29 25.19 12.33
N ILE A 12 19.29 25.00 13.65
CA ILE A 12 18.73 23.79 14.28
C ILE A 12 17.21 23.72 14.06
N SER A 13 16.47 24.82 14.23
CA SER A 13 15.03 24.85 13.96
C SER A 13 14.70 24.57 12.49
N ALA A 14 15.47 25.12 11.54
CA ALA A 14 15.29 24.84 10.13
C ALA A 14 15.57 23.37 9.79
N LEU A 15 16.62 22.77 10.38
CA LEU A 15 16.94 21.36 10.20
C LEU A 15 15.83 20.45 10.73
N LEU A 16 15.24 20.79 11.89
CA LEU A 16 14.12 20.05 12.48
C LEU A 16 12.85 20.12 11.60
N VAL A 17 12.55 21.29 11.02
CA VAL A 17 11.42 21.44 10.08
C VAL A 17 11.66 20.62 8.81
N VAL A 18 12.87 20.61 8.27
CA VAL A 18 13.22 19.81 7.09
C VAL A 18 13.12 18.31 7.40
N ALA A 19 13.59 17.85 8.57
CA ALA A 19 13.45 16.46 9.00
C ALA A 19 11.98 16.04 9.19
N ALA A 20 11.14 16.93 9.73
CA ALA A 20 9.70 16.71 9.87
C ALA A 20 8.97 16.68 8.50
N LEU A 21 9.43 17.46 7.52
CA LEU A 21 8.88 17.44 6.16
C LEU A 21 9.34 16.21 5.36
N LEU A 22 10.57 15.75 5.56
CA LEU A 22 11.10 14.52 4.93
C LEU A 22 10.37 13.26 5.43
N SER A 23 9.98 13.23 6.71
CA SER A 23 9.19 12.13 7.26
C SER A 23 7.74 12.10 6.75
N ALA A 24 7.23 13.23 6.23
CA ALA A 24 5.93 13.29 5.56
C ALA A 24 5.95 12.78 4.10
N VAL A 25 7.13 12.64 3.47
CA VAL A 25 7.29 12.18 2.07
C VAL A 25 7.40 10.66 1.96
N ALA A 26 7.47 9.93 3.08
CA ALA A 26 7.57 8.46 3.10
C ALA A 26 6.23 7.73 3.28
N ILE A 27 5.10 8.31 2.85
CA ILE A 27 3.77 7.73 3.11
C ILE A 27 2.95 7.65 1.81
N GLY A 28 3.45 6.85 0.87
CA GLY A 28 2.57 5.97 0.13
C GLY A 28 2.60 4.65 0.87
N SER A 29 1.57 4.32 1.64
CA SER A 29 1.44 2.97 2.20
C SER A 29 1.40 2.00 1.03
N ASP A 30 2.51 1.31 0.79
CA ASP A 30 2.78 0.51 -0.39
C ASP A 30 2.01 -0.83 -0.40
N VAL A 31 0.90 -0.87 0.33
CA VAL A 31 0.04 -2.03 0.47
C VAL A 31 -1.15 -1.91 -0.46
N HIS A 32 -1.45 -2.99 -1.17
CA HIS A 32 -2.61 -3.09 -2.03
C HIS A 32 -3.38 -4.38 -1.76
N LEU A 33 -4.71 -4.27 -1.80
CA LEU A 33 -5.64 -5.36 -1.52
C LEU A 33 -6.32 -5.79 -2.83
N TYR A 34 -6.02 -6.99 -3.31
CA TYR A 34 -6.66 -7.56 -4.50
C TYR A 34 -7.73 -8.56 -4.09
N LEU A 35 -8.99 -8.14 -4.15
CA LEU A 35 -10.13 -9.01 -3.92
C LEU A 35 -10.49 -9.80 -5.18
N TYR A 36 -10.62 -11.11 -5.04
CA TYR A 36 -11.23 -12.00 -6.02
C TYR A 36 -12.58 -12.48 -5.48
N GLY A 37 -13.60 -12.42 -6.33
CA GLY A 37 -14.96 -12.76 -5.96
C GLY A 37 -15.92 -12.57 -7.13
N ALA A 38 -17.21 -12.74 -6.86
CA ALA A 38 -18.26 -12.64 -7.88
C ALA A 38 -19.34 -11.61 -7.47
N THR A 39 -20.03 -11.01 -8.43
CA THR A 39 -21.06 -10.01 -8.16
C THR A 39 -22.30 -10.59 -7.47
N TRP A 40 -22.63 -11.85 -7.76
CA TRP A 40 -23.75 -12.57 -7.14
C TRP A 40 -23.48 -12.96 -5.67
N CYS A 41 -22.21 -13.05 -5.27
CA CYS A 41 -21.79 -13.50 -3.94
C CYS A 41 -22.03 -12.41 -2.86
N PRO A 42 -22.95 -12.63 -1.88
CA PRO A 42 -23.28 -11.62 -0.87
C PRO A 42 -22.09 -11.24 0.03
N HIS A 43 -21.29 -12.24 0.42
CA HIS A 43 -20.07 -12.01 1.20
C HIS A 43 -19.04 -11.18 0.45
N CYS A 44 -18.92 -11.37 -0.85
CA CYS A 44 -18.02 -10.62 -1.72
C CYS A 44 -18.46 -9.15 -1.81
N ARG A 45 -19.77 -8.88 -1.96
CA ARG A 45 -20.30 -7.50 -1.95
C ARG A 45 -20.09 -6.79 -0.61
N SER A 46 -20.33 -7.49 0.50
CA SER A 46 -20.11 -6.95 1.84
C SER A 46 -18.64 -6.55 2.05
N LEU A 47 -17.71 -7.45 1.67
CA LEU A 47 -16.28 -7.17 1.77
C LEU A 47 -15.84 -6.06 0.81
N ASP A 48 -16.34 -6.03 -0.42
CA ASP A 48 -16.05 -4.98 -1.41
C ASP A 48 -16.45 -3.59 -0.90
N GLN A 49 -17.65 -3.48 -0.33
CA GLN A 49 -18.12 -2.23 0.28
C GLN A 49 -17.23 -1.80 1.43
N PHE A 50 -16.86 -2.73 2.33
CA PHE A 50 -15.97 -2.44 3.44
C PHE A 50 -14.58 -1.96 2.96
N LEU A 51 -13.95 -2.69 2.03
CA LEU A 51 -12.61 -2.37 1.53
C LEU A 51 -12.58 -1.07 0.72
N THR A 52 -13.63 -0.78 -0.04
CA THR A 52 -13.79 0.50 -0.75
C THR A 52 -13.79 1.69 0.21
N GLN A 53 -14.41 1.53 1.39
CA GLN A 53 -14.48 2.59 2.41
C GLN A 53 -13.21 2.69 3.24
N ALA A 54 -12.64 1.55 3.66
CA ALA A 54 -11.51 1.50 4.57
C ALA A 54 -10.14 1.71 3.88
N TYR A 55 -10.03 1.34 2.60
CA TYR A 55 -8.77 1.37 1.84
C TYR A 55 -8.94 2.03 0.46
N PRO A 56 -9.44 3.28 0.40
CA PRO A 56 -9.67 3.97 -0.88
C PRO A 56 -8.35 4.16 -1.62
N GLY A 57 -8.29 3.68 -2.87
CA GLY A 57 -7.10 3.79 -3.73
C GLY A 57 -6.03 2.71 -3.52
N SER A 58 -6.14 1.88 -2.47
CA SER A 58 -5.23 0.75 -2.18
C SER A 58 -5.95 -0.60 -2.30
N TYR A 59 -6.94 -0.66 -3.18
CA TYR A 59 -7.86 -1.78 -3.31
C TYR A 59 -8.29 -1.99 -4.77
N SER A 60 -8.45 -3.25 -5.18
CA SER A 60 -9.00 -3.62 -6.49
C SER A 60 -9.82 -4.90 -6.41
N PHE A 61 -10.94 -4.92 -7.13
CA PHE A 61 -11.84 -6.07 -7.18
C PHE A 61 -11.81 -6.75 -8.56
N CYS A 62 -11.24 -7.95 -8.61
CA CYS A 62 -11.31 -8.87 -9.72
C CYS A 62 -12.61 -9.70 -9.69
N LYS A 63 -13.59 -9.32 -10.51
CA LYS A 63 -14.90 -9.98 -10.60
C LYS A 63 -14.84 -11.19 -11.54
N ILE A 64 -14.74 -12.40 -10.98
CA ILE A 64 -14.51 -13.65 -11.75
C ILE A 64 -15.69 -14.06 -12.62
N ASP A 65 -16.88 -13.54 -12.34
CA ASP A 65 -18.10 -13.77 -13.10
C ASP A 65 -18.27 -12.80 -14.30
N LEU A 66 -17.53 -11.69 -14.30
CA LEU A 66 -17.58 -10.70 -15.37
C LEU A 66 -16.32 -10.72 -16.26
N TYR A 67 -15.18 -11.10 -15.70
CA TYR A 67 -13.89 -11.00 -16.37
C TYR A 67 -13.18 -12.35 -16.40
N GLU A 68 -13.03 -12.91 -17.61
CA GLU A 68 -12.36 -14.20 -17.80
C GLU A 68 -10.91 -14.19 -17.31
N VAL A 69 -10.20 -13.07 -17.46
CA VAL A 69 -8.84 -12.89 -16.92
C VAL A 69 -8.81 -13.07 -15.39
N CYS A 70 -9.85 -12.61 -14.68
CA CYS A 70 -9.94 -12.79 -13.23
C CYS A 70 -10.12 -14.27 -12.86
N LYS A 71 -10.99 -14.97 -13.58
CA LYS A 71 -11.21 -16.40 -13.39
C LYS A 71 -9.94 -17.21 -13.66
N ASN A 72 -9.29 -16.98 -14.79
CA ASN A 72 -8.08 -17.70 -15.19
C ASN A 72 -6.90 -17.41 -14.24
N ASN A 73 -6.77 -16.17 -13.75
CA ASN A 73 -5.78 -15.81 -12.74
C ASN A 73 -6.07 -16.55 -11.42
N LEU A 74 -7.33 -16.58 -10.96
CA LEU A 74 -7.69 -17.30 -9.74
C LEU A 74 -7.40 -18.80 -9.84
N ASP A 75 -7.64 -19.41 -11.00
CA ASP A 75 -7.30 -20.82 -11.25
C ASP A 75 -5.79 -21.08 -11.22
N SER A 76 -5.00 -20.16 -11.76
CA SER A 76 -3.53 -20.21 -11.73
C SER A 76 -3.00 -20.05 -10.30
N ILE A 77 -3.55 -19.09 -9.54
CA ILE A 77 -3.23 -18.88 -8.12
C ILE A 77 -3.59 -20.11 -7.28
N ARG A 78 -4.76 -20.71 -7.53
CA ARG A 78 -5.18 -21.98 -6.90
C ARG A 78 -4.16 -23.09 -7.15
N SER A 79 -3.72 -23.25 -8.39
CA SER A 79 -2.75 -24.29 -8.77
C SER A 79 -1.39 -24.06 -8.08
N PHE A 80 -0.97 -22.80 -7.96
CA PHE A 80 0.22 -22.43 -7.22
C PHE A 80 0.11 -22.77 -5.72
N PHE A 81 -0.98 -22.41 -5.05
CA PHE A 81 -1.12 -22.74 -3.63
C PHE A 81 -1.30 -24.24 -3.36
N ALA A 82 -1.93 -24.97 -4.28
CA ALA A 82 -1.99 -26.43 -4.21
C ALA A 82 -0.59 -27.06 -4.25
N SER A 83 0.32 -26.56 -5.10
CA SER A 83 1.71 -27.05 -5.16
C SER A 83 2.51 -26.72 -3.89
N LYS A 84 2.07 -25.73 -3.11
CA LYS A 84 2.61 -25.39 -1.78
C LYS A 84 1.97 -26.17 -0.63
N GLY A 85 1.09 -27.11 -0.92
CA GLY A 85 0.45 -27.97 0.08
C GLY A 85 -0.77 -27.33 0.77
N VAL A 86 -1.33 -26.26 0.22
CA VAL A 86 -2.60 -25.71 0.74
C VAL A 86 -3.74 -26.68 0.41
N SER A 87 -4.54 -27.00 1.42
CA SER A 87 -5.69 -27.90 1.30
C SER A 87 -6.67 -27.41 0.23
N SER A 88 -7.13 -28.33 -0.62
CA SER A 88 -8.13 -28.05 -1.65
C SER A 88 -9.46 -27.53 -1.07
N GLU A 89 -9.70 -27.77 0.22
CA GLU A 89 -10.85 -27.25 0.95
C GLU A 89 -10.84 -25.72 1.12
N TYR A 90 -9.72 -25.04 0.90
CA TYR A 90 -9.62 -23.58 0.99
C TYR A 90 -9.41 -22.93 -0.39
N LEU A 91 -9.05 -23.74 -1.38
CA LEU A 91 -8.72 -23.26 -2.72
C LEU A 91 -9.97 -23.13 -3.58
N GLY A 92 -10.28 -21.90 -3.99
CA GLY A 92 -11.42 -21.59 -4.87
C GLY A 92 -12.64 -21.03 -4.15
N TYR A 93 -12.57 -20.88 -2.82
CA TYR A 93 -13.59 -20.13 -2.08
C TYR A 93 -13.55 -18.64 -2.44
N ILE A 94 -14.70 -17.99 -2.43
CA ILE A 94 -14.80 -16.54 -2.58
C ILE A 94 -15.58 -15.96 -1.40
N PRO A 95 -15.22 -14.76 -0.91
CA PRO A 95 -14.12 -13.92 -1.39
C PRO A 95 -12.72 -14.42 -0.98
N GLN A 96 -11.71 -14.10 -1.79
CA GLN A 96 -10.28 -14.26 -1.48
C GLN A 96 -9.58 -12.93 -1.69
N THR A 97 -8.84 -12.45 -0.69
CA THR A 97 -8.09 -11.18 -0.78
C THR A 97 -6.59 -11.45 -0.68
N TYR A 98 -5.84 -10.96 -1.67
CA TYR A 98 -4.39 -11.03 -1.69
C TYR A 98 -3.83 -9.67 -1.27
N VAL A 99 -3.04 -9.66 -0.19
CA VAL A 99 -2.44 -8.45 0.36
C VAL A 99 -1.01 -8.37 -0.12
N THR A 100 -0.71 -7.36 -0.95
CA THR A 100 0.63 -7.15 -1.48
C THR A 100 1.29 -5.95 -0.84
N LYS A 101 2.62 -5.92 -0.79
CA LYS A 101 3.43 -4.79 -0.34
C LYS A 101 4.51 -4.47 -1.37
N ASP A 102 4.79 -3.20 -1.58
CA ASP A 102 5.81 -2.71 -2.51
C ASP A 102 5.55 -3.09 -3.97
N GLY A 103 4.29 -3.40 -4.30
CA GLY A 103 3.88 -3.98 -5.58
C GLY A 103 4.60 -5.29 -5.94
N LYS A 104 5.27 -5.93 -4.96
CA LYS A 104 6.25 -7.01 -5.19
C LYS A 104 6.06 -8.21 -4.29
N TYR A 105 5.65 -8.00 -3.05
CA TYR A 105 5.65 -9.04 -2.03
C TYR A 105 4.23 -9.39 -1.63
N LEU A 106 3.87 -10.66 -1.70
CA LEU A 106 2.61 -11.14 -1.13
C LEU A 106 2.83 -11.35 0.38
N ILE A 107 2.14 -10.58 1.23
CA ILE A 107 2.33 -10.67 2.68
C ILE A 107 1.22 -11.49 3.37
N ALA A 108 0.03 -11.56 2.77
CA ALA A 108 -1.07 -12.37 3.27
C ALA A 108 -2.06 -12.77 2.18
N VAL A 109 -2.77 -13.88 2.43
CA VAL A 109 -3.99 -14.27 1.72
C VAL A 109 -5.09 -14.43 2.76
N VAL A 110 -6.25 -13.81 2.53
CA VAL A 110 -7.41 -13.88 3.43
C VAL A 110 -8.57 -14.50 2.68
N VAL A 111 -9.07 -15.63 3.17
CA VAL A 111 -10.27 -16.30 2.65
C VAL A 111 -11.46 -15.92 3.52
N GLY A 112 -12.53 -15.40 2.89
CA GLY A 112 -13.76 -14.99 3.57
C GLY A 112 -13.92 -13.48 3.74
N ALA A 113 -15.10 -13.07 4.19
CA ALA A 113 -15.52 -11.67 4.29
C ALA A 113 -15.23 -11.06 5.67
N VAL A 114 -13.96 -10.77 5.95
CA VAL A 114 -13.56 -10.10 7.20
C VAL A 114 -13.79 -8.59 7.08
N THR A 115 -14.67 -8.03 7.90
CA THR A 115 -15.03 -6.60 7.92
C THR A 115 -14.56 -5.89 9.19
N ASP A 116 -13.54 -6.43 9.84
CA ASP A 116 -12.94 -5.87 11.05
C ASP A 116 -11.73 -5.00 10.71
N VAL A 117 -11.76 -3.72 11.12
CA VAL A 117 -10.71 -2.75 10.79
C VAL A 117 -9.38 -3.11 11.45
N GLN A 118 -9.40 -3.57 12.70
CA GLN A 118 -8.18 -3.90 13.44
C GLN A 118 -7.46 -5.10 12.82
N PHE A 119 -8.21 -6.10 12.35
CA PHE A 119 -7.70 -7.22 11.59
C PHE A 119 -6.90 -6.73 10.37
N TRP A 120 -7.50 -5.90 9.53
CA TRP A 120 -6.82 -5.43 8.33
C TRP A 120 -5.63 -4.54 8.65
N GLN A 121 -5.72 -3.66 9.64
CA GLN A 121 -4.57 -2.86 10.12
C GLN A 121 -3.39 -3.77 10.52
N ASN A 122 -3.65 -4.83 11.29
CA ASN A 122 -2.64 -5.80 11.70
C ASN A 122 -2.02 -6.56 10.52
N ILE A 123 -2.79 -6.87 9.49
CA ILE A 123 -2.28 -7.52 8.27
C ILE A 123 -1.44 -6.54 7.45
N THR A 124 -1.94 -5.34 7.18
CA THR A 124 -1.27 -4.35 6.32
C THR A 124 0.01 -3.77 6.97
N ALA A 125 0.11 -3.81 8.30
CA ALA A 125 1.31 -3.37 9.01
C ALA A 125 2.51 -4.33 8.87
N ARG A 126 2.30 -5.57 8.39
CA ARG A 126 3.36 -6.58 8.28
C ARG A 126 4.44 -6.18 7.28
N SER A 127 5.68 -6.58 7.57
CA SER A 127 6.78 -6.49 6.61
C SER A 127 6.84 -7.75 5.75
N PRO A 128 7.38 -7.68 4.52
CA PRO A 128 7.67 -8.86 3.70
C PRO A 128 8.55 -9.86 4.45
N GLN A 129 8.24 -11.15 4.30
CA GLN A 129 8.99 -12.27 4.89
C GLN A 129 9.06 -13.40 3.86
N GLU A 130 9.97 -14.36 3.99
CA GLU A 130 10.00 -15.58 3.14
C GLU A 130 8.92 -16.62 3.54
N LYS A 131 7.77 -16.10 3.93
CA LYS A 131 6.55 -16.83 4.21
C LYS A 131 5.36 -15.92 3.96
N VAL A 132 4.25 -16.51 3.55
CA VAL A 132 2.96 -15.85 3.39
C VAL A 132 2.01 -16.37 4.45
N VAL A 133 1.30 -15.46 5.12
CA VAL A 133 0.27 -15.83 6.08
C VAL A 133 -1.02 -16.10 5.31
N PHE A 134 -1.53 -17.33 5.39
CA PHE A 134 -2.78 -17.74 4.75
C PHE A 134 -3.85 -17.88 5.82
N ILE A 135 -4.89 -17.05 5.75
CA ILE A 135 -5.86 -16.85 6.83
C ILE A 135 -7.22 -17.35 6.35
N VAL A 136 -7.75 -18.33 7.09
CA VAL A 136 -9.11 -18.84 6.92
C VAL A 136 -9.76 -18.77 8.29
N PRO A 137 -10.36 -17.63 8.67
CA PRO A 137 -10.78 -17.38 10.04
C PRO A 137 -11.63 -18.54 10.61
N PRO A 138 -11.32 -19.02 11.83
CA PRO A 138 -10.36 -18.47 12.79
C PRO A 138 -8.91 -18.96 12.59
N ASN A 139 -8.65 -19.81 11.60
CA ASN A 139 -7.36 -20.47 11.40
C ASN A 139 -6.36 -19.58 10.65
N VAL A 140 -5.09 -19.76 10.99
CA VAL A 140 -3.96 -19.07 10.37
C VAL A 140 -2.88 -20.11 10.04
N TYR A 141 -2.43 -20.11 8.79
CA TYR A 141 -1.39 -20.99 8.29
C TYR A 141 -0.21 -20.17 7.78
N GLU A 142 1.00 -20.74 7.84
CA GLU A 142 2.19 -20.14 7.26
C GLU A 142 2.65 -20.97 6.06
N ILE A 143 2.74 -20.33 4.90
CA ILE A 143 3.18 -20.96 3.66
C ILE A 143 4.59 -20.47 3.37
N LYS A 144 5.57 -21.37 3.38
CA LYS A 144 6.95 -21.04 2.99
C LYS A 144 6.99 -20.62 1.52
N MET A 145 7.52 -19.43 1.25
CA MET A 145 7.55 -18.86 -0.09
C MET A 145 8.71 -17.89 -0.22
N SER A 146 9.61 -18.13 -1.17
CA SER A 146 10.73 -17.22 -1.40
C SER A 146 10.25 -15.86 -1.91
N PHE A 147 11.08 -14.83 -1.78
CA PHE A 147 10.74 -13.51 -2.34
C PHE A 147 10.57 -13.52 -3.86
N GLN A 148 11.24 -14.43 -4.58
CA GLN A 148 11.06 -14.57 -6.02
C GLN A 148 9.67 -15.13 -6.34
N GLU A 149 9.27 -16.21 -5.65
CA GLU A 149 7.95 -16.83 -5.82
C GLU A 149 6.82 -15.84 -5.50
N GLN A 150 7.00 -15.00 -4.48
CA GLN A 150 6.06 -13.93 -4.16
C GLN A 150 5.93 -12.93 -5.31
N GLN A 151 7.05 -12.48 -5.90
CA GLN A 151 7.03 -11.53 -7.02
C GLN A 151 6.35 -12.11 -8.27
N GLU A 152 6.62 -13.38 -8.58
CA GLU A 152 5.96 -14.09 -9.69
C GLU A 152 4.44 -14.17 -9.46
N LEU A 153 4.02 -14.48 -8.24
CA LEU A 153 2.60 -14.54 -7.87
C LEU A 153 1.94 -13.16 -7.89
N VAL A 154 2.64 -12.11 -7.43
CA VAL A 154 2.14 -10.72 -7.50
C VAL A 154 2.01 -10.27 -8.96
N ALA A 155 2.93 -10.62 -9.84
CA ALA A 155 2.81 -10.34 -11.27
C ALA A 155 1.58 -11.03 -11.89
N LEU A 156 1.27 -12.26 -11.47
CA LEU A 156 0.04 -12.96 -11.87
C LEU A 156 -1.23 -12.26 -11.35
N ILE A 157 -1.24 -11.85 -10.07
CA ILE A 157 -2.37 -11.15 -9.44
C ILE A 157 -2.65 -9.80 -10.14
N THR A 158 -1.61 -9.03 -10.46
CA THR A 158 -1.73 -7.67 -11.01
C THR A 158 -2.00 -7.63 -12.52
N LYS A 159 -1.98 -8.78 -13.22
CA LYS A 159 -2.16 -8.83 -14.67
C LYS A 159 -3.49 -8.22 -15.15
N TYR A 160 -4.57 -8.34 -14.37
CA TYR A 160 -5.88 -7.81 -14.79
C TYR A 160 -6.03 -6.30 -14.61
N THR A 161 -5.38 -5.72 -13.59
CA THR A 161 -5.44 -4.28 -13.31
C THR A 161 -4.86 -3.44 -14.45
N VAL A 162 -4.01 -4.03 -15.30
CA VAL A 162 -3.46 -3.37 -16.49
C VAL A 162 -4.46 -3.35 -17.66
N THR A 163 -5.34 -4.35 -17.76
CA THR A 163 -6.26 -4.50 -18.91
C THR A 163 -7.58 -3.75 -18.72
N THR A 164 -8.01 -3.51 -17.48
CA THR A 164 -9.27 -2.81 -17.19
C THR A 164 -9.01 -1.34 -16.90
N THR A 165 -8.55 -0.57 -17.89
CA THR A 165 -8.52 0.89 -17.79
C THR A 165 -9.96 1.42 -17.92
N ALA A 166 -10.68 1.47 -16.80
CA ALA A 166 -11.76 2.45 -16.66
C ALA A 166 -11.14 3.86 -16.79
N PRO A 167 -11.85 4.85 -17.35
CA PRO A 167 -11.33 6.20 -17.51
C PRO A 167 -10.89 6.74 -16.13
N PRO A 168 -9.76 7.45 -16.06
CA PRO A 168 -9.18 7.87 -14.80
C PRO A 168 -10.19 8.72 -14.03
N SER A 169 -10.78 8.16 -12.97
CA SER A 169 -11.36 8.96 -11.92
C SER A 169 -10.21 9.78 -11.37
N SER A 170 -10.26 11.07 -11.67
CA SER A 170 -9.26 12.09 -11.39
C SER A 170 -8.57 11.91 -10.03
N GLN A 171 -7.52 11.10 -9.99
CA GLN A 171 -6.57 11.14 -8.90
C GLN A 171 -5.86 12.47 -9.05
N GLN A 172 -6.18 13.42 -8.17
CA GLN A 172 -5.31 14.55 -7.92
C GLN A 172 -4.00 14.00 -7.37
N ILE A 173 -3.12 13.63 -8.28
CA ILE A 173 -1.69 13.59 -8.03
C ILE A 173 -1.35 15.01 -7.59
N VAL A 174 -1.20 15.20 -6.28
CA VAL A 174 -0.61 16.42 -5.74
C VAL A 174 0.81 16.42 -6.28
N LYS A 175 1.00 17.11 -7.41
CA LYS A 175 2.29 17.30 -8.04
C LYS A 175 3.28 17.76 -6.96
N PRO A 176 4.51 17.21 -6.87
CA PRO A 176 5.56 17.70 -5.98
C PRO A 176 6.02 19.15 -6.26
N GLN A 177 5.31 19.87 -7.13
CA GLN A 177 5.66 21.20 -7.63
C GLN A 177 5.45 22.31 -6.59
N LEU A 178 4.88 22.00 -5.41
CA LEU A 178 4.73 22.94 -4.30
C LEU A 178 5.84 22.86 -3.25
N ILE A 179 6.70 21.84 -3.26
CA ILE A 179 7.78 21.71 -2.25
C ILE A 179 8.96 22.63 -2.59
N ILE A 180 9.28 22.76 -3.89
CA ILE A 180 10.37 23.62 -4.38
C ILE A 180 10.16 25.11 -4.05
N PRO A 181 8.97 25.73 -4.28
CA PRO A 181 8.78 27.14 -3.93
C PRO A 181 8.85 27.39 -2.41
N ILE A 182 8.39 26.45 -1.57
CA ILE A 182 8.44 26.61 -0.11
C ILE A 182 9.89 26.56 0.41
N ALA A 183 10.70 25.65 -0.13
CA ALA A 183 12.13 25.58 0.21
C ALA A 183 12.90 26.85 -0.22
N LEU A 184 12.59 27.40 -1.40
CA LEU A 184 13.21 28.63 -1.90
C LEU A 184 12.82 29.87 -1.07
N ILE A 185 11.56 29.96 -0.62
CA ILE A 185 11.11 31.03 0.28
C ILE A 185 11.87 30.96 1.62
N ALA A 186 12.02 29.77 2.20
CA ALA A 186 12.75 29.59 3.46
C ALA A 186 14.23 30.01 3.34
N ILE A 187 14.90 29.64 2.24
CA ILE A 187 16.29 30.05 1.96
C ILE A 187 16.36 31.57 1.77
N GLY A 188 15.43 32.18 1.03
CA GLY A 188 15.37 33.63 0.82
C GLY A 188 15.24 34.40 2.12
N VAL A 189 14.36 33.96 3.04
CA VAL A 189 14.18 34.58 4.36
C VAL A 189 15.46 34.49 5.20
N LEU A 190 16.17 33.36 5.17
CA LEU A 190 17.44 33.17 5.87
C LEU A 190 18.55 34.10 5.34
N VAL A 191 18.65 34.27 4.01
CA VAL A 191 19.63 35.18 3.38
C VAL A 191 19.33 36.63 3.73
N ILE A 192 18.05 37.05 3.71
CA ILE A 192 17.64 38.40 4.08
C ILE A 192 17.95 38.67 5.56
N ALA A 193 17.59 37.76 6.46
CA ALA A 193 17.87 37.88 7.89
C ALA A 193 19.38 37.99 8.18
N TYR A 194 20.21 37.17 7.49
CA TYR A 194 21.66 37.23 7.58
C TYR A 194 22.21 38.57 7.08
N SER A 195 21.69 39.10 5.97
CA SER A 195 22.14 40.38 5.40
C SER A 195 21.84 41.58 6.30
N ILE A 196 20.68 41.61 6.96
CA ILE A 196 20.29 42.67 7.91
C ILE A 196 21.17 42.61 9.15
N PHE A 197 21.46 41.41 9.65
CA PHE A 197 22.32 41.22 10.82
C PHE A 197 23.77 41.66 10.52
N ARG A 198 24.29 41.35 9.33
CA ARG A 198 25.65 41.74 8.91
C ARG A 198 25.83 43.25 8.80
N ARG A 199 24.80 44.02 8.41
CA ARG A 199 24.86 45.49 8.29
C ARG A 199 24.81 46.24 9.63
N ARG A 200 24.44 45.57 10.72
CA ARG A 200 24.35 46.17 12.07
C ARG A 200 25.63 45.99 12.90
N LYS A 201 26.65 45.34 12.34
CA LYS A 201 28.03 45.34 12.85
C LYS A 201 28.86 46.30 12.03
#